data_AF-A0A0K0STK7-F1
#
_entry.id   AF-A0A0K0STK7-F1
#
_cell.length_a   1.000
_cell.length_b   1.000
_cell.length_c   1.000
_cell.angle_alpha   90.00
_cell.angle_beta   90.00
_cell.angle_gamma   90.00
#
_symmetry.space_group_name_H-M   'P 1'
#
loop_
_entity.id
_entity.type
_entity.pdbx_description
1 polymer ?
#
loop_
_entity_poly.entity_id
_entity_poly.type
_entity_poly.pdbx_seq_one_letter_code
_entity_poly.pdbx_strand_id
1 'polypeptide(L)'
;MASKAVTENAVLSVMQWNKKHYQASLMDGQHLELVVDMFNVQVMHAGRPVAKATFQPLSSLNNLEMQPVYKLAAFQDDEGENLHGCQPLLETVFAVYAYYTNGSIRPWRQAVK
;
A
#
# COMPACT_ATOMS: atom_id res chain seq x y z
N MET A 1 -17.15 10.74 1.60
CA MET A 1 -15.99 11.61 1.83
C MET A 1 -15.14 11.07 2.97
N ALA A 2 -14.32 10.04 2.70
CA ALA A 2 -13.09 9.89 3.46
C ALA A 2 -12.29 11.18 3.24
N SER A 3 -11.94 11.89 4.30
CA SER A 3 -11.27 13.19 4.14
C SER A 3 -9.94 12.96 3.46
N LYS A 4 -9.74 13.56 2.29
CA LYS A 4 -8.48 13.61 1.54
C LYS A 4 -7.25 13.91 2.42
N ALA A 5 -7.47 14.57 3.55
CA ALA A 5 -6.48 14.82 4.60
C ALA A 5 -5.82 13.54 5.17
N VAL A 6 -6.58 12.45 5.34
CA VAL A 6 -6.06 11.23 5.98
C VAL A 6 -5.05 10.50 5.09
N THR A 7 -5.25 10.55 3.77
CA THR A 7 -4.37 9.90 2.79
C THR A 7 -3.10 10.70 2.48
N GLU A 8 -3.08 11.98 2.83
CA GLU A 8 -1.92 12.89 2.65
C GLU A 8 -1.04 12.98 3.91
N ASN A 9 -1.56 12.53 5.06
CA ASN A 9 -0.83 12.55 6.33
C ASN A 9 0.40 11.64 6.32
N ALA A 10 1.48 12.11 6.95
CA ALA A 10 2.68 11.32 7.14
C ALA A 10 2.45 10.16 8.11
N VAL A 11 2.99 8.99 7.77
CA VAL A 11 2.96 7.81 8.62
C VAL A 11 4.10 7.88 9.63
N LEU A 12 3.77 7.77 10.91
CA LEU A 12 4.71 7.76 12.02
C LEU A 12 5.32 6.37 12.23
N SER A 13 4.49 5.33 12.22
CA SER A 13 4.91 3.96 12.49
C SER A 13 3.95 2.95 11.90
N VAL A 14 4.44 1.74 11.58
CA VAL A 14 3.62 0.61 11.15
C VAL A 14 3.82 -0.56 12.10
N MET A 15 2.73 -1.06 12.66
CA MET A 15 2.70 -2.27 13.48
C MET A 15 2.08 -3.41 12.68
N GLN A 16 2.68 -4.60 12.75
CA GLN A 16 2.08 -5.82 12.20
C GLN A 16 1.25 -6.52 13.29
N TRP A 17 -0.03 -6.75 13.04
CA TRP A 17 -0.88 -7.56 13.93
C TRP A 17 -0.80 -9.04 13.57
N ASN A 18 -0.82 -9.35 12.27
CA ASN A 18 -0.60 -10.69 11.76
C ASN A 18 -0.04 -10.63 10.34
N LYS A 19 0.13 -11.79 9.69
CA LYS A 19 0.70 -11.88 8.35
C LYS A 19 0.00 -10.94 7.33
N LYS A 20 -1.31 -10.75 7.41
CA LYS A 20 -2.10 -9.96 6.44
C LYS A 20 -2.57 -8.61 6.99
N HIS A 21 -2.53 -8.38 8.29
CA HIS A 21 -3.11 -7.20 8.93
C HIS A 21 -2.04 -6.36 9.61
N TYR A 22 -2.06 -5.07 9.27
CA TYR A 22 -1.13 -4.07 9.76
C TYR A 22 -1.91 -2.83 10.20
N GLN A 23 -1.32 -2.06 11.09
CA GLN A 23 -1.84 -0.77 11.52
C GLN A 23 -0.76 0.29 11.31
N ALA A 24 -1.07 1.34 10.56
CA ALA A 24 -0.24 2.52 10.44
C ALA A 24 -0.77 3.61 11.37
N SER A 25 0.09 4.14 12.23
CA SER A 25 -0.19 5.33 13.02
C SER A 25 0.27 6.55 12.25
N LEU A 26 -0.59 7.54 12.12
CA LEU A 26 -0.32 8.81 11.45
C LEU A 26 0.24 9.84 12.44
N MET A 27 0.93 10.86 11.93
CA MET A 27 1.52 11.92 12.75
C MET A 27 0.48 12.74 13.53
N ASP A 28 -0.77 12.78 13.06
CA ASP A 28 -1.88 13.49 13.72
C ASP A 28 -2.61 12.63 14.77
N GLY A 29 -2.11 11.42 15.05
CA GLY A 29 -2.68 10.49 16.02
C GLY A 29 -3.80 9.61 15.49
N GLN A 30 -4.17 9.73 14.20
CA GLN A 30 -5.11 8.81 13.57
C GLN A 30 -4.44 7.47 13.26
N HIS A 31 -5.27 6.44 13.04
CA HIS A 31 -4.81 5.10 12.69
C HIS A 31 -5.47 4.61 11.41
N LEU A 32 -4.66 4.03 10.54
CA LEU A 32 -5.09 3.33 9.34
C LEU A 32 -4.87 1.82 9.53
N GLU A 33 -5.82 1.03 9.09
CA GLU A 33 -5.68 -0.42 9.00
C GLU A 33 -5.30 -0.77 7.56
N LEU A 34 -4.25 -1.57 7.39
CA LEU A 34 -3.84 -2.09 6.08
C LEU A 34 -4.04 -3.60 6.06
N VAL A 35 -4.83 -4.07 5.10
CA VAL A 35 -5.14 -5.49 4.91
C VAL A 35 -4.60 -5.94 3.56
N VAL A 36 -3.69 -6.92 3.61
CA VAL A 36 -3.09 -7.51 2.41
C VAL A 36 -3.90 -8.73 1.97
N ASP A 37 -4.39 -8.68 0.74
CA ASP A 37 -5.06 -9.81 0.10
C ASP A 37 -4.48 -10.11 -1.27
N MET A 38 -3.58 -11.11 -1.27
CA MET A 38 -2.86 -11.61 -2.43
C MET A 38 -2.08 -10.51 -3.16
N PHE A 39 -2.71 -9.85 -4.13
CA PHE A 39 -2.15 -8.75 -4.92
C PHE A 39 -2.70 -7.37 -4.55
N ASN A 40 -3.55 -7.30 -3.52
CA ASN A 40 -4.19 -6.05 -3.11
C ASN A 40 -3.74 -5.66 -1.71
N VAL A 41 -3.66 -4.36 -1.47
CA VAL A 41 -3.60 -3.79 -0.13
C VAL A 41 -4.78 -2.83 0.01
N GLN A 42 -5.71 -3.17 0.89
CA GLN A 42 -6.81 -2.30 1.26
C GLN A 42 -6.38 -1.46 2.45
N VAL A 43 -6.67 -0.16 2.39
CA VAL A 43 -6.45 0.79 3.48
C VAL A 43 -7.82 1.18 4.01
N MET A 44 -8.03 0.98 5.31
CA MET A 44 -9.25 1.31 6.01
C MET A 44 -8.97 2.38 7.05
N HIS A 45 -9.92 3.29 7.24
CA HIS A 45 -9.92 4.26 8.33
C HIS A 45 -11.24 4.13 9.10
N ALA A 46 -11.15 3.86 10.40
CA ALA A 46 -12.32 3.65 11.26
C ALA A 46 -13.34 2.64 10.66
N GLY A 47 -12.84 1.52 10.13
CA GLY A 47 -13.65 0.47 9.51
C GLY A 47 -14.21 0.78 8.11
N ARG A 48 -13.83 1.90 7.47
CA ARG A 48 -14.26 2.25 6.11
C ARG A 48 -13.08 2.19 5.13
N PRO A 49 -13.26 1.65 3.92
CA PRO A 49 -12.21 1.70 2.90
C PRO A 49 -11.96 3.16 2.51
N VAL A 50 -10.67 3.51 2.40
CA VAL A 50 -10.23 4.86 1.97
C VAL A 50 -9.25 4.81 0.82
N ALA A 51 -8.54 3.69 0.67
CA ALA A 51 -7.69 3.46 -0.48
C ALA A 51 -7.53 1.97 -0.78
N LYS A 52 -7.19 1.66 -2.03
CA LYS A 52 -6.81 0.33 -2.48
C LYS A 52 -5.63 0.44 -3.43
N ALA A 53 -4.55 -0.27 -3.10
CA ALA A 53 -3.47 -0.53 -4.04
C ALA A 53 -3.62 -1.93 -4.63
N THR A 54 -3.47 -2.03 -5.95
CA THR A 54 -3.43 -3.29 -6.69
C THR A 54 -2.05 -3.46 -7.30
N PHE A 55 -1.44 -4.62 -7.06
CA PHE A 55 -0.12 -4.98 -7.56
C PHE A 55 -0.22 -6.01 -8.68
N GLN A 56 0.73 -5.98 -9.61
CA GLN A 56 0.87 -6.99 -10.65
C GLN A 56 2.25 -7.66 -10.51
N PRO A 57 2.33 -9.00 -10.46
CA PRO A 57 3.61 -9.69 -10.49
C PRO A 57 4.28 -9.51 -11.85
N LEU A 58 5.58 -9.23 -11.83
CA LEU A 58 6.43 -9.11 -13.02
C LEU A 58 7.38 -10.30 -13.17
N SER A 59 7.62 -11.05 -12.11
CA SER A 59 8.40 -12.28 -12.13
C SER A 59 7.50 -13.50 -11.96
N SER A 60 8.02 -14.67 -12.32
CA SER A 60 7.38 -15.94 -11.95
C SER A 60 7.33 -16.08 -10.43
N LEU A 61 6.14 -16.36 -9.89
CA LEU A 61 5.95 -16.63 -8.46
C LEU A 61 6.33 -18.06 -8.07
N ASN A 62 6.60 -18.92 -9.07
CA ASN A 62 6.94 -20.33 -8.87
C ASN A 62 8.46 -20.56 -8.79
N ASN A 63 9.27 -19.53 -9.00
CA ASN A 63 10.72 -19.63 -8.87
C ASN A 63 11.14 -19.19 -7.46
N LEU A 64 11.43 -20.16 -6.59
CA LEU A 64 11.83 -19.94 -5.20
C LEU A 64 13.24 -19.33 -5.06
N GLU A 65 14.06 -19.37 -6.10
CA GLU A 65 15.42 -18.81 -6.10
C GLU A 65 15.43 -17.32 -6.39
N MET A 66 14.36 -16.79 -6.99
CA MET A 66 14.23 -15.37 -7.31
C MET A 66 13.28 -14.67 -6.36
N GLN A 67 13.74 -13.54 -5.83
CA GLN A 67 12.87 -12.63 -5.08
C GLN A 67 11.74 -12.15 -6.00
N PRO A 68 10.46 -12.24 -5.58
CA PRO A 68 9.36 -11.85 -6.44
C PRO A 68 9.37 -10.34 -6.67
N VAL A 69 9.15 -9.95 -7.93
CA VAL A 69 9.13 -8.55 -8.36
C VAL A 69 7.71 -8.18 -8.72
N TYR A 70 7.24 -7.04 -8.22
CA TYR A 70 5.91 -6.51 -8.49
C TYR A 70 6.00 -5.10 -9.06
N LYS A 71 4.93 -4.65 -9.72
CA LYS A 71 4.66 -3.23 -9.95
C LYS A 71 3.31 -2.88 -9.35
N LEU A 72 3.15 -1.63 -8.93
CA LEU A 72 1.82 -1.08 -8.73
C LEU A 72 1.09 -1.08 -10.10
N ALA A 73 -0.19 -1.42 -10.09
CA ALA A 73 -1.08 -1.40 -11.26
C ALA A 73 -2.12 -0.27 -11.12
N ALA A 74 -2.65 -0.08 -9.92
CA ALA A 74 -3.59 0.99 -9.59
C ALA A 74 -3.47 1.36 -8.11
N PHE A 75 -3.64 2.64 -7.80
CA PHE A 75 -3.80 3.14 -6.44
C PHE A 75 -4.97 4.11 -6.42
N GLN A 76 -6.08 3.66 -5.83
CA GLN A 76 -7.39 4.30 -5.98
C GLN A 76 -8.05 4.52 -4.62
N ASP A 77 -8.98 5.47 -4.54
CA ASP A 77 -9.83 5.67 -3.37
C ASP A 77 -11.04 4.70 -3.35
N ASP A 78 -12.00 4.94 -2.46
CA ASP A 78 -13.23 4.16 -2.35
C ASP A 78 -14.22 4.37 -3.51
N GLU A 79 -14.08 5.46 -4.26
CA GLU A 79 -14.88 5.78 -5.45
C GLU A 79 -14.22 5.27 -6.75
N GLY A 80 -12.98 4.78 -6.67
CA GLY A 80 -12.20 4.25 -7.79
C GLY A 80 -11.38 5.31 -8.52
N GLU A 81 -11.30 6.53 -8.01
CA GLU A 81 -10.44 7.59 -8.55
C GLU A 81 -8.99 7.36 -8.17
N ASN A 82 -8.06 7.71 -9.05
CA ASN A 82 -6.63 7.54 -8.77
C ASN A 82 -6.17 8.53 -7.69
N LEU A 83 -5.56 8.02 -6.62
CA LEU A 83 -5.02 8.80 -5.50
C LEU A 83 -3.66 9.40 -5.86
N HIS A 84 -3.66 10.42 -6.73
CA HIS A 84 -2.48 11.21 -7.04
C HIS A 84 -2.09 12.11 -5.86
N GLY A 85 -0.78 12.18 -5.53
CA GLY A 85 -0.25 13.08 -4.50
C GLY A 85 -0.24 12.51 -3.06
N CYS A 86 -0.80 11.32 -2.83
CA CYS A 86 -0.79 10.64 -1.53
C CYS A 86 0.50 9.82 -1.31
N GLN A 87 1.66 10.47 -1.46
CA GLN A 87 2.97 9.82 -1.46
C GLN A 87 3.30 9.07 -0.14
N PRO A 88 3.08 9.64 1.06
CA PRO A 88 3.41 8.94 2.32
C PRO A 88 2.61 7.66 2.52
N LEU A 89 1.32 7.68 2.15
CA LEU A 89 0.47 6.51 2.22
C LEU A 89 0.93 5.44 1.21
N LEU A 90 1.26 5.85 -0.02
CA LEU A 90 1.73 4.94 -1.05
C LEU A 90 3.04 4.24 -0.65
N GLU A 91 3.99 4.97 -0.07
CA GLU A 91 5.25 4.43 0.43
C GLU A 91 5.02 3.41 1.55
N THR A 92 4.08 3.68 2.44
CA THR A 92 3.67 2.77 3.51
C THR A 92 3.08 1.48 2.94
N VAL A 93 2.19 1.61 1.96
CA VAL A 93 1.58 0.48 1.26
C VAL A 93 2.65 -0.36 0.54
N PHE A 94 3.64 0.28 -0.08
CA PHE A 94 4.77 -0.41 -0.70
C PHE A 94 5.60 -1.17 0.31
N ALA A 95 5.96 -0.55 1.43
CA ALA A 95 6.72 -1.20 2.49
C ALA A 95 6.00 -2.43 3.05
N VAL A 96 4.69 -2.31 3.33
CA VAL A 96 3.86 -3.42 3.82
C VAL A 96 3.80 -4.56 2.80
N TYR A 97 3.56 -4.26 1.52
CA TYR A 97 3.41 -5.29 0.50
C TYR A 97 4.73 -5.99 0.17
N ALA A 98 5.83 -5.23 0.08
CA ALA A 98 7.17 -5.79 -0.07
C ALA A 98 7.53 -6.72 1.08
N TYR A 99 7.24 -6.31 2.32
CA TYR A 99 7.45 -7.14 3.51
C TYR A 99 6.59 -8.41 3.49
N TYR A 100 5.29 -8.30 3.19
CA TYR A 100 4.37 -9.44 3.12
C TYR A 100 4.81 -10.50 2.09
N THR A 101 5.24 -10.04 0.91
CA THR A 101 5.63 -10.92 -0.19
C THR A 101 7.09 -11.37 -0.13
N ASN A 102 7.87 -10.85 0.82
CA ASN A 102 9.34 -10.89 0.77
C ASN A 102 9.88 -10.45 -0.61
N GLY A 103 9.18 -9.51 -1.25
CA GLY A 103 9.36 -9.11 -2.63
C GLY A 103 9.98 -7.73 -2.77
N SER A 104 10.23 -7.34 -4.02
CA SER A 104 10.57 -5.97 -4.37
C SER A 104 9.48 -5.36 -5.24
N ILE A 105 9.26 -4.05 -5.09
CA ILE A 105 8.32 -3.30 -5.92
C ILE A 105 9.17 -2.43 -6.84
N ARG A 106 9.05 -2.67 -8.15
CA ARG A 106 9.69 -1.85 -9.17
C ARG A 106 9.19 -0.41 -9.05
N PRO A 107 10.08 0.60 -9.16
CA PRO A 107 9.68 1.99 -9.13
C PRO A 107 8.59 2.26 -10.16
N TRP A 108 7.47 2.81 -9.71
CA TRP A 108 6.44 3.35 -10.59
C TRP A 108 7.04 4.55 -11.30
N ARG A 109 7.35 4.40 -12.59
CA ARG A 109 7.99 5.39 -13.50
C ARG A 109 8.74 6.51 -12.76
N GLN A 110 10.07 6.37 -12.65
CA GLN A 110 10.88 7.58 -12.75
C GLN A 110 10.41 8.30 -14.01
N ALA A 111 9.87 9.51 -13.87
CA ALA A 111 9.79 10.42 -14.99
C ALA A 111 11.19 10.43 -15.60
N VAL A 112 11.31 9.89 -16.80
CA VAL A 112 12.50 10.11 -17.63
C VAL A 112 12.57 11.64 -17.73
N LYS A 113 13.53 12.23 -17.02
CA LYS A 113 13.87 13.64 -17.18
C LYS A 113 14.32 13.88 -18.60
#